data_AF-A0A550I6I3-F1
#
_entry.id   AF-A0A550I6I3-F1
#
_cell.length_a   1.000
_cell.length_b   1.000
_cell.length_c   1.000
_cell.angle_alpha   90.00
_cell.angle_beta   90.00
_cell.angle_gamma   90.00
#
_symmetry.space_group_name_H-M   'P 1'
#
loop_
_entity.id
_entity.type
_entity.pdbx_description
1 polymer ?
#
loop_
_entity_poly.entity_id
_entity_poly.type
_entity_poly.pdbx_seq_one_letter_code
_entity_poly.pdbx_strand_id
1 'polypeptide(L)'
;MKKIIFGIVLLVLSIQGAIAQIYAENQNATVTEQVLKELNRERTLLSQNLEFRIKEIDSKINNLDESIKNTNSASEKVEKLLERVKYLEERQDEIDKNTLSVYKYNYSSAVLNLASMEREIKPLNLFNSSREFYSTLDAVGNPMNYEGYKEWFGKFKTYIAEEKKDDARLEALNHMLEVTGDLAKGTPFTGVFAGSLFDGISQFIGSLNRRDKDLREQSMKMLKLTTSIAQFTHDKDLIETEWEAINKSLNELKELQNTAMQENLVEILDIQTKDFTANFTNETDAKKRTQYILDISRIAENRIMEERKANPENWKQEYHDQMLAIQNLKIRFGMLTFRILENLDKYEKLIHKYQNDPLLKDEMTNLKLKLDLVRNSFESTFNPQEYIKASNEMYIVD
;
A
#
# COMPACT_ATOMS: atom_id res chain seq x y z
N MET A 1 -40.95 33.45 -30.90
CA MET A 1 -40.43 32.13 -31.31
C MET A 1 -38.96 32.26 -31.72
N LYS A 2 -38.12 31.39 -31.13
CA LYS A 2 -36.74 30.99 -31.52
C LYS A 2 -35.64 32.06 -31.60
N LYS A 3 -34.95 32.28 -30.46
CA LYS A 3 -33.49 32.58 -30.41
C LYS A 3 -32.88 32.10 -29.08
N ILE A 4 -32.89 30.79 -28.82
CA ILE A 4 -32.11 30.18 -27.73
C ILE A 4 -31.71 28.76 -28.18
N ILE A 5 -30.74 28.61 -29.08
CA ILE A 5 -29.96 27.36 -29.25
C ILE A 5 -28.63 27.75 -29.92
N PHE A 6 -27.65 28.27 -29.17
CA PHE A 6 -26.26 28.29 -29.66
C PHE A 6 -25.20 28.27 -28.54
N GLY A 7 -25.58 27.92 -27.30
CA GLY A 7 -24.67 27.88 -26.15
C GLY A 7 -24.29 26.48 -25.65
N ILE A 8 -24.89 25.40 -26.17
CA ILE A 8 -24.74 24.04 -25.60
C ILE A 8 -23.86 23.13 -26.48
N VAL A 9 -23.50 23.55 -27.70
CA VAL A 9 -22.72 22.70 -28.63
C VAL A 9 -21.20 22.77 -28.41
N LEU A 10 -20.70 23.73 -27.60
CA LEU A 10 -19.26 23.86 -27.35
C LEU A 10 -18.71 22.98 -26.21
N LEU A 11 -19.56 22.31 -25.43
CA LEU A 11 -19.10 21.44 -24.32
C LEU A 11 -18.92 19.96 -24.71
N VAL A 12 -19.39 19.56 -25.90
CA VAL A 12 -19.31 18.16 -26.37
C VAL A 12 -18.05 17.92 -27.22
N LEU A 13 -17.42 18.98 -27.74
CA LEU A 13 -16.20 18.88 -28.56
C LEU A 13 -14.89 18.88 -27.75
N SER A 14 -14.92 19.18 -26.44
CA SER A 14 -13.73 19.12 -25.57
C SER A 14 -13.33 17.70 -25.18
N ILE A 15 -14.24 16.72 -25.29
CA ILE A 15 -14.01 15.33 -24.85
C ILE A 15 -13.00 14.61 -25.75
N GLN A 16 -12.99 14.89 -27.05
CA GLN A 16 -12.05 14.24 -27.98
C GLN A 16 -10.65 14.88 -27.97
N GLY A 17 -10.56 16.18 -27.68
CA GLY A 17 -9.28 16.90 -27.59
C GLY A 17 -8.48 16.56 -26.33
N ALA A 18 -9.16 16.42 -25.17
CA ALA A 18 -8.52 16.06 -23.91
C ALA A 18 -7.88 14.66 -23.96
N ILE A 19 -8.56 13.68 -24.54
CA ILE A 19 -8.04 12.31 -24.68
C ILE A 19 -6.79 12.28 -25.58
N ALA A 20 -6.72 13.08 -26.64
CA ALA A 20 -5.55 13.11 -27.53
C ALA A 20 -4.29 13.70 -26.87
N GLN A 21 -4.44 14.67 -25.95
CA GLN A 21 -3.31 15.26 -25.21
C GLN A 21 -2.85 14.37 -24.04
N ILE A 22 -3.76 13.67 -23.37
CA ILE A 22 -3.44 12.72 -22.27
C ILE A 22 -2.48 11.61 -22.75
N TYR A 23 -2.65 11.09 -23.97
CA TYR A 23 -1.80 10.01 -24.51
C TYR A 23 -0.48 10.47 -25.13
N ALA A 24 -0.26 11.78 -25.32
CA ALA A 24 0.90 12.30 -26.06
C ALA A 24 2.11 12.62 -25.17
N GLU A 25 1.95 12.82 -23.86
CA GLU A 25 2.99 13.43 -23.03
C GLU A 25 3.75 12.51 -22.06
N ASN A 26 3.25 11.31 -21.69
CA ASN A 26 4.02 10.40 -20.82
C ASN A 26 3.51 8.94 -20.85
N GLN A 27 4.24 8.04 -21.51
CA GLN A 27 3.83 6.62 -21.63
C GLN A 27 3.92 5.83 -20.30
N ASN A 28 4.59 6.37 -19.28
CA ASN A 28 4.82 5.69 -18.00
C ASN A 28 3.91 6.16 -16.85
N ALA A 29 3.11 7.21 -17.05
CA ALA A 29 2.25 7.75 -15.98
C ALA A 29 0.99 6.90 -15.77
N THR A 30 0.55 6.76 -14.51
CA THR A 30 -0.69 6.04 -14.20
C THR A 30 -1.92 6.80 -14.70
N VAL A 31 -3.03 6.09 -14.92
CA VAL A 31 -4.32 6.71 -15.29
C VAL A 31 -4.71 7.79 -14.27
N THR A 32 -4.51 7.50 -12.98
CA THR A 32 -4.78 8.43 -11.87
C THR A 32 -3.93 9.70 -11.99
N GLU A 33 -2.61 9.58 -12.20
CA GLU A 33 -1.72 10.74 -12.38
C GLU A 33 -2.11 11.60 -13.57
N GLN A 34 -2.46 10.98 -14.70
CA GLN A 34 -2.87 11.70 -15.90
C GLN A 34 -4.13 12.53 -15.65
N VAL A 35 -5.12 11.96 -14.95
CA VAL A 35 -6.35 12.67 -14.61
C VAL A 35 -6.09 13.77 -13.57
N LEU A 36 -5.31 13.50 -12.53
CA LEU A 36 -4.94 14.51 -11.53
C LEU A 36 -4.20 15.70 -12.15
N LYS A 37 -3.31 15.46 -13.12
CA LYS A 37 -2.60 16.51 -13.85
C LYS A 37 -3.57 17.41 -14.61
N GLU A 38 -4.56 16.83 -15.28
CA GLU A 38 -5.56 17.60 -16.03
C GLU A 38 -6.47 18.41 -15.10
N LEU A 39 -6.98 17.78 -14.03
CA LEU A 39 -7.79 18.49 -13.02
C LEU A 39 -7.03 19.65 -12.40
N ASN A 40 -5.74 19.47 -12.09
CA ASN A 40 -4.93 20.53 -11.51
C ASN A 40 -4.69 21.67 -12.52
N ARG A 41 -4.54 21.35 -13.80
CA ARG A 41 -4.42 22.33 -14.88
C ARG A 41 -5.70 23.16 -15.02
N GLU A 42 -6.87 22.53 -15.10
CA GLU A 42 -8.16 23.22 -15.17
C GLU A 42 -8.37 24.13 -13.94
N ARG A 43 -8.09 23.60 -12.74
CA ARG A 43 -8.19 24.36 -11.49
C ARG A 43 -7.24 25.55 -11.45
N THR A 44 -5.98 25.38 -11.86
CA THR A 44 -4.97 26.45 -11.84
C THR A 44 -5.42 27.62 -12.71
N LEU A 45 -5.98 27.35 -13.89
CA LEU A 45 -6.53 28.38 -14.77
C LEU A 45 -7.72 29.12 -14.13
N LEU A 46 -8.61 28.38 -13.47
CA LEU A 46 -9.74 28.97 -12.76
C LEU A 46 -9.28 29.84 -11.58
N SER A 47 -8.34 29.35 -10.76
CA SER A 47 -7.76 30.06 -9.62
C SER A 47 -7.13 31.39 -10.05
N GLN A 48 -6.34 31.38 -11.13
CA GLN A 48 -5.74 32.60 -11.67
C GLN A 48 -6.78 33.61 -12.14
N ASN A 49 -7.89 33.14 -12.73
CA ASN A 49 -8.98 34.02 -13.14
C ASN A 49 -9.68 34.67 -11.93
N LEU A 50 -9.96 33.87 -10.90
CA LEU A 50 -10.59 34.34 -9.66
C LEU A 50 -9.68 35.33 -8.92
N GLU A 51 -8.39 35.03 -8.79
CA GLU A 51 -7.41 35.95 -8.18
C GLU A 51 -7.33 37.28 -8.93
N PHE A 52 -7.35 37.26 -10.27
CA PHE A 52 -7.35 38.47 -11.07
C PHE A 52 -8.60 39.32 -10.80
N ARG A 53 -9.79 38.69 -10.75
CA ARG A 53 -11.05 39.37 -10.44
C ARG A 53 -11.06 39.96 -9.04
N ILE A 54 -10.60 39.21 -8.04
CA ILE A 54 -10.50 39.69 -6.66
C ILE A 54 -9.60 40.93 -6.60
N LYS A 55 -8.44 40.91 -7.27
CA LYS A 55 -7.55 42.09 -7.36
C LYS A 55 -8.21 43.29 -8.05
N GLU A 56 -9.01 43.06 -9.09
CA GLU A 56 -9.76 44.13 -9.77
C GLU A 56 -10.79 44.75 -8.82
N ILE A 57 -11.53 43.93 -8.07
CA ILE A 57 -12.53 44.38 -7.09
C ILE A 57 -11.84 45.13 -5.93
N ASP A 58 -10.72 44.62 -5.42
CA ASP A 58 -9.92 45.28 -4.38
C ASP A 58 -9.46 46.69 -4.83
N SER A 59 -9.06 46.84 -6.10
CA SER A 59 -8.71 48.13 -6.68
C SER A 59 -9.91 49.10 -6.70
N LYS A 60 -11.10 48.61 -7.08
CA LYS A 60 -12.34 49.41 -7.06
C LYS A 60 -12.71 49.85 -5.64
N ILE A 61 -12.60 48.95 -4.66
CA ILE A 61 -12.83 49.25 -3.25
C ILE A 61 -11.85 50.31 -2.74
N ASN A 62 -10.56 50.18 -3.06
CA ASN A 62 -9.54 51.14 -2.63
C ASN A 62 -9.80 52.55 -3.21
N ASN A 63 -10.14 52.63 -4.50
CA ASN A 63 -10.48 53.90 -5.16
C ASN A 63 -11.74 54.53 -4.54
N LEU A 64 -12.75 53.71 -4.20
CA LEU A 64 -13.95 54.17 -3.50
C LEU A 64 -13.63 54.67 -2.09
N ASP A 65 -12.77 53.96 -1.35
CA ASP A 65 -12.36 54.36 0.00
C ASP A 65 -11.65 55.72 0.01
N GLU A 66 -10.80 55.99 -0.99
CA GLU A 66 -10.21 57.33 -1.19
C GLU A 66 -11.26 58.38 -1.55
N SER A 67 -12.18 58.05 -2.45
CA SER A 67 -13.26 58.95 -2.86
C SER A 67 -14.20 59.32 -1.71
N ILE A 68 -14.56 58.35 -0.85
CA ILE A 68 -15.39 58.55 0.34
C ILE A 68 -14.71 59.51 1.33
N LYS A 69 -13.40 59.32 1.57
CA LYS A 69 -12.60 60.20 2.46
C LYS A 69 -12.60 61.65 1.98
N ASN A 70 -12.53 61.86 0.67
CA ASN A 70 -12.43 63.19 0.06
C ASN A 70 -13.79 63.86 -0.23
N THR A 71 -14.91 63.17 0.01
CA THR A 71 -16.25 63.71 -0.22
C THR A 71 -16.70 64.55 0.98
N ASN A 72 -17.37 65.67 0.75
CA ASN A 72 -17.95 66.51 1.82
C ASN A 72 -19.48 66.44 1.92
N SER A 73 -20.15 65.91 0.88
CA SER A 73 -21.60 65.69 0.87
C SER A 73 -21.99 64.41 1.60
N ALA A 74 -22.89 64.51 2.58
CA ALA A 74 -23.40 63.35 3.30
C ALA A 74 -24.20 62.41 2.38
N SER A 75 -24.98 62.94 1.45
CA SER A 75 -25.76 62.14 0.49
C SER A 75 -24.85 61.33 -0.43
N GLU A 76 -23.82 61.96 -0.96
CA GLU A 76 -22.86 61.31 -1.88
C GLU A 76 -22.00 60.27 -1.14
N LYS A 77 -21.68 60.49 0.14
CA LYS A 77 -21.04 59.47 0.98
C LYS A 77 -21.91 58.23 1.14
N VAL A 78 -23.20 58.39 1.38
CA VAL A 78 -24.13 57.25 1.53
C VAL A 78 -24.19 56.43 0.25
N GLU A 79 -24.31 57.07 -0.92
CA GLU A 79 -24.29 56.37 -2.22
C GLU A 79 -23.00 55.59 -2.45
N LYS A 80 -21.84 56.20 -2.19
CA LYS A 80 -20.53 55.54 -2.31
C LYS A 80 -20.34 54.39 -1.31
N LEU A 81 -20.89 54.50 -0.10
CA LEU A 81 -20.87 53.41 0.88
C LEU A 81 -21.74 52.24 0.43
N LEU A 82 -22.90 52.49 -0.19
CA LEU A 82 -23.72 51.42 -0.78
C LEU A 82 -22.99 50.72 -1.93
N GLU A 83 -22.32 51.49 -2.80
CA GLU A 83 -21.49 50.91 -3.87
C GLU A 83 -20.33 50.08 -3.32
N ARG A 84 -19.69 50.54 -2.24
CA ARG A 84 -18.64 49.79 -1.54
C ARG A 84 -19.17 48.48 -0.95
N VAL A 85 -20.35 48.48 -0.32
CA VAL A 85 -20.98 47.25 0.19
C VAL A 85 -21.22 46.26 -0.95
N LYS A 86 -21.72 46.73 -2.09
CA LYS A 86 -21.89 45.89 -3.28
C LYS A 86 -20.57 45.26 -3.75
N TYR A 87 -19.48 46.01 -3.84
CA TYR A 87 -18.18 45.42 -4.21
C TYR A 87 -17.63 44.46 -3.16
N LEU A 88 -17.92 44.67 -1.87
CA LEU A 88 -17.56 43.71 -0.83
C LEU A 88 -18.34 42.40 -0.95
N GLU A 89 -19.63 42.46 -1.30
CA GLU A 89 -20.45 41.29 -1.61
C GLU A 89 -19.91 40.55 -2.85
N GLU A 90 -19.63 41.27 -3.94
CA GLU A 90 -19.02 40.69 -5.15
C GLU A 90 -17.66 40.03 -4.84
N ARG A 91 -16.84 40.66 -3.98
CA ARG A 91 -15.56 40.11 -3.54
C ARG A 91 -15.76 38.81 -2.74
N GLN A 92 -16.72 38.80 -1.82
CA GLN A 92 -17.03 37.62 -1.02
C GLN A 92 -17.53 36.47 -1.91
N ASP A 93 -18.34 36.76 -2.93
CA ASP A 93 -18.80 35.78 -3.90
C ASP A 93 -17.64 35.15 -4.70
N GLU A 94 -16.63 35.93 -5.11
CA GLU A 94 -15.45 35.40 -5.81
C GLU A 94 -14.55 34.57 -4.88
N ILE A 95 -14.42 34.94 -3.60
CA ILE A 95 -13.73 34.13 -2.57
C ILE A 95 -14.46 32.80 -2.37
N ASP A 96 -15.78 32.83 -2.21
CA ASP A 96 -16.61 31.64 -2.05
C ASP A 96 -16.49 30.69 -3.25
N LYS A 97 -16.45 31.23 -4.49
CA LYS A 97 -16.19 30.44 -5.71
C LYS A 97 -14.82 29.78 -5.68
N ASN A 98 -13.80 30.48 -5.19
CA ASN A 98 -12.44 29.92 -5.08
C ASN A 98 -12.40 28.78 -4.06
N THR A 99 -12.95 29.00 -2.87
CA THR A 99 -13.06 27.95 -1.84
C THR A 99 -13.83 26.72 -2.35
N LEU A 100 -14.94 26.93 -3.05
CA LEU A 100 -15.69 25.83 -3.66
C LEU A 100 -14.85 25.07 -4.68
N SER A 101 -14.07 25.77 -5.52
CA SER A 101 -13.17 25.15 -6.49
C SER A 101 -12.07 24.31 -5.82
N VAL A 102 -11.54 24.76 -4.68
CA VAL A 102 -10.51 24.01 -3.92
C VAL A 102 -11.10 22.71 -3.38
N TYR A 103 -12.28 22.76 -2.76
CA TYR A 103 -12.94 21.56 -2.23
C TYR A 103 -13.30 20.57 -3.34
N LYS A 104 -13.81 21.05 -4.48
CA LYS A 104 -14.07 20.23 -5.66
C LYS A 104 -12.84 19.45 -6.09
N TYR A 105 -11.73 20.16 -6.29
CA TYR A 105 -10.48 19.51 -6.69
C TYR A 105 -9.97 18.53 -5.63
N ASN A 106 -9.91 18.96 -4.37
CA ASN A 106 -9.34 18.14 -3.30
C ASN A 106 -10.15 16.85 -3.10
N TYR A 107 -11.48 16.93 -3.11
CA TYR A 107 -12.32 15.75 -2.93
C TYR A 107 -12.29 14.82 -4.15
N SER A 108 -12.33 15.39 -5.36
CA SER A 108 -12.10 14.60 -6.58
C SER A 108 -10.76 13.87 -6.50
N SER A 109 -9.68 14.59 -6.15
CA SER A 109 -8.36 14.00 -5.93
C SER A 109 -8.41 12.85 -4.91
N ALA A 110 -9.13 13.02 -3.79
CA ALA A 110 -9.31 11.99 -2.79
C ALA A 110 -9.95 10.73 -3.37
N VAL A 111 -11.09 10.87 -4.04
CA VAL A 111 -11.83 9.76 -4.65
C VAL A 111 -10.98 9.03 -5.70
N LEU A 112 -10.23 9.78 -6.52
CA LEU A 112 -9.36 9.18 -7.53
C LEU A 112 -8.21 8.37 -6.91
N ASN A 113 -7.60 8.90 -5.85
CA ASN A 113 -6.55 8.19 -5.13
C ASN A 113 -7.09 6.93 -4.44
N LEU A 114 -8.27 7.02 -3.82
CA LEU A 114 -8.95 5.88 -3.21
C LEU A 114 -9.24 4.77 -4.25
N ALA A 115 -9.72 5.16 -5.44
CA ALA A 115 -9.92 4.24 -6.56
C ALA A 115 -8.59 3.60 -7.01
N SER A 116 -7.51 4.37 -7.11
CA SER A 116 -6.18 3.87 -7.47
C SER A 116 -5.67 2.81 -6.47
N MET A 117 -5.88 3.05 -5.17
CA MET A 117 -5.46 2.15 -4.10
C MET A 117 -6.07 0.74 -4.23
N GLU A 118 -7.30 0.61 -4.74
CA GLU A 118 -7.92 -0.70 -5.03
C GLU A 118 -7.09 -1.56 -5.98
N ARG A 119 -6.45 -0.91 -6.96
CA ARG A 119 -5.60 -1.57 -7.95
C ARG A 119 -4.16 -1.77 -7.48
N GLU A 120 -3.72 -1.05 -6.45
CA GLU A 120 -2.37 -1.13 -5.88
C GLU A 120 -2.31 -2.17 -4.74
N ILE A 121 -3.34 -2.24 -3.89
CA ILE A 121 -3.43 -3.21 -2.77
C ILE A 121 -3.61 -4.65 -3.29
N LYS A 122 -4.29 -4.85 -4.41
CA LYS A 122 -4.52 -6.20 -4.97
C LYS A 122 -3.24 -6.93 -5.37
N PRO A 123 -2.35 -6.35 -6.19
CA PRO A 123 -1.04 -6.92 -6.47
C PRO A 123 -0.26 -7.17 -5.19
N LEU A 124 -0.30 -6.29 -4.19
CA LEU A 124 0.44 -6.48 -2.94
C LEU A 124 0.01 -7.75 -2.18
N ASN A 125 -1.29 -8.01 -2.13
CA ASN A 125 -1.81 -9.25 -1.54
C ASN A 125 -1.39 -10.50 -2.33
N LEU A 126 -1.43 -10.43 -3.67
CA LEU A 126 -1.04 -11.53 -4.55
C LEU A 126 0.48 -11.74 -4.62
N PHE A 127 1.24 -10.67 -4.46
CA PHE A 127 2.69 -10.64 -4.48
C PHE A 127 3.27 -11.48 -3.35
N ASN A 128 2.63 -11.49 -2.19
CA ASN A 128 3.09 -12.22 -1.01
C ASN A 128 2.75 -13.71 -1.05
N SER A 129 1.58 -14.08 -1.56
CA SER A 129 1.09 -15.48 -1.53
C SER A 129 1.65 -16.37 -2.64
N SER A 130 2.32 -15.83 -3.65
CA SER A 130 2.62 -16.52 -4.92
C SER A 130 4.10 -16.74 -5.21
N ARG A 131 5.01 -16.32 -4.33
CA ARG A 131 6.44 -16.33 -4.62
C ARG A 131 7.13 -17.57 -4.06
N GLU A 132 7.82 -18.27 -4.93
CA GLU A 132 8.66 -19.42 -4.61
C GLU A 132 9.74 -19.13 -3.55
N PHE A 133 10.04 -17.86 -3.27
CA PHE A 133 10.98 -17.47 -2.23
C PHE A 133 10.58 -18.07 -0.87
N TYR A 134 9.36 -17.84 -0.40
CA TYR A 134 8.92 -18.29 0.93
C TYR A 134 8.88 -19.82 1.03
N SER A 135 8.40 -20.51 -0.01
CA SER A 135 8.44 -21.98 -0.03
C SER A 135 9.86 -22.54 -0.03
N THR A 136 10.80 -21.84 -0.68
CA THR A 136 12.22 -22.23 -0.66
C THR A 136 12.83 -21.94 0.70
N LEU A 137 12.49 -20.80 1.31
CA LEU A 137 12.95 -20.40 2.63
C LEU A 137 12.56 -21.42 3.71
N ASP A 138 11.32 -21.91 3.65
CA ASP A 138 10.85 -22.99 4.53
C ASP A 138 11.53 -24.32 4.25
N ALA A 139 11.80 -24.63 2.99
CA ALA A 139 12.48 -25.86 2.60
C ALA A 139 13.91 -25.96 3.17
N VAL A 140 14.64 -24.85 3.29
CA VAL A 140 15.97 -24.80 3.93
C VAL A 140 15.90 -25.18 5.40
N GLY A 141 14.81 -24.81 6.09
CA GLY A 141 14.59 -25.14 7.49
C GLY A 141 14.34 -26.63 7.77
N ASN A 142 14.22 -27.46 6.72
CA ASN A 142 13.90 -28.88 6.86
C ASN A 142 15.11 -29.78 6.56
N PRO A 143 15.73 -30.40 7.58
CA PRO A 143 16.89 -31.27 7.41
C PRO A 143 16.59 -32.52 6.57
N MET A 144 15.33 -32.93 6.43
CA MET A 144 14.95 -34.07 5.58
C MET A 144 15.18 -33.83 4.08
N ASN A 145 15.35 -32.57 3.68
CA ASN A 145 15.64 -32.20 2.30
C ASN A 145 17.11 -32.40 1.91
N TYR A 146 17.98 -32.66 2.89
CA TYR A 146 19.41 -32.80 2.68
C TYR A 146 19.82 -34.25 2.47
N GLU A 147 20.79 -34.45 1.58
CA GLU A 147 21.26 -35.78 1.19
C GLU A 147 21.71 -36.60 2.40
N GLY A 148 21.26 -37.86 2.47
CA GLY A 148 21.63 -38.80 3.52
C GLY A 148 20.99 -38.57 4.89
N TYR A 149 20.30 -37.42 5.12
CA TYR A 149 19.69 -37.14 6.42
C TYR A 149 18.55 -38.12 6.73
N LYS A 150 17.64 -38.35 5.77
CA LYS A 150 16.48 -39.24 5.96
C LYS A 150 16.89 -40.67 6.31
N GLU A 151 17.90 -41.21 5.63
CA GLU A 151 18.41 -42.55 5.90
C GLU A 151 19.08 -42.62 7.28
N TRP A 152 19.95 -41.66 7.58
CA TRP A 152 20.62 -41.58 8.88
C TRP A 152 19.61 -41.40 10.03
N PHE A 153 18.60 -40.55 9.84
CA PHE A 153 17.57 -40.29 10.82
C PHE A 153 16.75 -41.55 11.14
N GLY A 154 16.56 -42.44 10.16
CA GLY A 154 15.99 -43.77 10.38
C GLY A 154 16.81 -44.60 11.37
N LYS A 155 18.14 -44.63 11.21
CA LYS A 155 19.07 -45.35 12.11
C LYS A 155 19.05 -44.73 13.51
N PHE A 156 19.04 -43.40 13.59
CA PHE A 156 18.93 -42.67 14.86
C PHE A 156 17.60 -42.95 15.57
N LYS A 157 16.48 -42.98 14.83
CA LYS A 157 15.16 -43.31 15.38
C LYS A 157 15.09 -44.74 15.94
N THR A 158 15.73 -45.70 15.28
CA THR A 158 15.84 -47.08 15.78
C THR A 158 16.60 -47.10 17.11
N TYR A 159 17.72 -46.41 17.22
CA TYR A 159 18.47 -46.28 18.47
C TYR A 159 17.62 -45.70 19.60
N ILE A 160 16.89 -44.61 19.36
CA ILE A 160 15.97 -44.03 20.36
C ILE A 160 14.94 -45.07 20.81
N ALA A 161 14.34 -45.80 19.86
CA ALA A 161 13.28 -46.77 20.16
C ALA A 161 13.79 -47.95 21.01
N GLU A 162 15.04 -48.36 20.82
CA GLU A 162 15.70 -49.44 21.55
C GLU A 162 16.13 -49.00 22.96
N GLU A 163 16.70 -47.80 23.10
CA GLU A 163 17.34 -47.34 24.34
C GLU A 163 16.43 -46.48 25.25
N LYS A 164 15.25 -46.05 24.76
CA LYS A 164 14.34 -45.17 25.54
C LYS A 164 13.90 -45.72 26.89
N LYS A 165 13.93 -47.05 27.10
CA LYS A 165 13.53 -47.66 28.37
C LYS A 165 14.51 -47.39 29.50
N ASP A 166 15.77 -47.14 29.13
CA ASP A 166 16.89 -47.01 30.06
C ASP A 166 17.38 -45.55 30.18
N ASP A 167 16.88 -44.64 29.33
CA ASP A 167 17.17 -43.19 29.38
C ASP A 167 15.88 -42.34 29.24
N ALA A 168 15.52 -41.65 30.33
CA ALA A 168 14.35 -40.77 30.40
C ALA A 168 14.40 -39.59 29.40
N ARG A 169 15.59 -39.14 28.98
CA ARG A 169 15.74 -38.09 27.97
C ARG A 169 15.42 -38.62 26.58
N LEU A 170 15.80 -39.86 26.28
CA LEU A 170 15.44 -40.54 25.04
C LEU A 170 13.95 -40.90 25.00
N GLU A 171 13.35 -41.24 26.14
CA GLU A 171 11.90 -41.41 26.27
C GLU A 171 11.15 -40.11 25.94
N ALA A 172 11.58 -39.00 26.52
CA ALA A 172 11.00 -37.69 26.23
C ALA A 172 11.17 -37.30 24.74
N LEU A 173 12.36 -37.50 24.17
CA LEU A 173 12.60 -37.25 22.74
C LEU A 173 11.72 -38.15 21.85
N ASN A 174 11.58 -39.43 22.18
CA ASN A 174 10.71 -40.36 21.46
C ASN A 174 9.25 -39.86 21.47
N HIS A 175 8.77 -39.42 22.63
CA HIS A 175 7.42 -38.85 22.74
C HIS A 175 7.27 -37.59 21.89
N MET A 176 8.24 -36.67 21.91
CA MET A 176 8.21 -35.48 21.06
C MET A 176 8.17 -35.83 19.57
N LEU A 177 8.93 -36.84 19.13
CA LEU A 177 8.91 -37.34 17.75
C LEU A 177 7.57 -37.97 17.36
N GLU A 178 6.91 -38.68 18.27
CA GLU A 178 5.57 -39.24 18.04
C GLU A 178 4.51 -38.14 17.93
N VAL A 179 4.59 -37.10 18.77
CA VAL A 179 3.66 -35.96 18.77
C VAL A 179 3.85 -35.06 17.55
N THR A 180 5.09 -34.79 17.15
CA THR A 180 5.41 -33.97 15.97
C THR A 180 5.09 -34.68 14.65
N GLY A 181 5.05 -36.02 14.64
CA GLY A 181 4.63 -36.80 13.48
C GLY A 181 5.71 -36.87 12.40
N ASP A 182 5.33 -36.61 11.15
CA ASP A 182 6.26 -36.67 10.01
C ASP A 182 7.06 -35.37 9.91
N LEU A 183 8.31 -35.41 10.37
CA LEU A 183 9.25 -34.28 10.32
C LEU A 183 9.44 -33.73 8.90
N ALA A 184 9.19 -34.53 7.85
CA ALA A 184 9.24 -34.06 6.47
C ALA A 184 8.11 -33.06 6.13
N LYS A 185 7.07 -32.95 6.96
CA LYS A 185 5.95 -32.00 6.79
C LYS A 185 6.23 -30.60 7.37
N GLY A 186 7.47 -30.27 7.69
CA GLY A 186 7.88 -28.91 8.05
C GLY A 186 7.76 -28.57 9.53
N THR A 187 8.00 -29.52 10.44
CA THR A 187 8.12 -29.19 11.87
C THR A 187 9.40 -28.38 12.09
N PRO A 188 9.34 -27.14 12.62
CA PRO A 188 10.52 -26.34 12.86
C PRO A 188 11.44 -27.00 13.91
N PHE A 189 12.73 -27.11 13.60
CA PHE A 189 13.74 -27.59 14.55
C PHE A 189 14.19 -26.45 15.47
N THR A 190 13.31 -26.00 16.37
CA THR A 190 13.58 -24.89 17.29
C THR A 190 13.25 -25.24 18.75
N GLY A 191 13.77 -24.42 19.67
CA GLY A 191 13.44 -24.49 21.10
C GLY A 191 13.81 -25.81 21.79
N VAL A 192 12.93 -26.29 22.67
CA VAL A 192 13.15 -27.49 23.50
C VAL A 192 13.33 -28.74 22.65
N PHE A 193 12.61 -28.84 21.53
CA PHE A 193 12.73 -29.97 20.61
C PHE A 193 14.13 -30.06 19.99
N ALA A 194 14.68 -28.92 19.51
CA ALA A 194 16.04 -28.88 18.98
C ALA A 194 17.08 -29.27 20.04
N GLY A 195 16.93 -28.78 21.28
CA GLY A 195 17.79 -29.15 22.40
C GLY A 195 17.79 -30.65 22.69
N SER A 196 16.60 -31.26 22.80
CA SER A 196 16.47 -32.71 23.00
C SER A 196 17.03 -33.51 21.82
N LEU A 197 16.87 -33.01 20.59
CA LEU A 197 17.43 -33.65 19.41
C LEU A 197 18.97 -33.61 19.43
N PHE A 198 19.59 -32.48 19.79
CA PHE A 198 21.06 -32.39 19.90
C PHE A 198 21.64 -33.31 20.97
N ASP A 199 20.98 -33.38 22.12
CA ASP A 199 21.37 -34.29 23.20
C ASP A 199 21.25 -35.75 22.75
N GLY A 200 20.12 -36.13 22.15
CA GLY A 200 19.90 -37.48 21.63
C GLY A 200 20.91 -37.87 20.55
N ILE A 201 21.19 -36.98 19.60
CA ILE A 201 22.19 -37.23 18.55
C ILE A 201 23.59 -37.38 19.16
N SER A 202 23.92 -36.58 20.17
CA SER A 202 25.21 -36.66 20.86
C SER A 202 25.36 -37.99 21.63
N GLN A 203 24.29 -38.45 22.29
CA GLN A 203 24.25 -39.75 22.93
C GLN A 203 24.40 -40.89 21.90
N PHE A 204 23.71 -40.79 20.76
CA PHE A 204 23.85 -41.74 19.66
C PHE A 204 25.29 -41.78 19.13
N ILE A 205 25.94 -40.64 18.90
CA ILE A 205 27.37 -40.60 18.51
C ILE A 205 28.27 -41.25 19.57
N GLY A 206 27.93 -41.07 20.85
CA GLY A 206 28.66 -41.63 21.99
C GLY A 206 28.55 -43.15 22.11
N SER A 207 27.40 -43.73 21.72
CA SER A 207 27.18 -45.19 21.76
C SER A 207 27.89 -45.95 20.63
N LEU A 208 28.26 -45.25 19.55
CA LEU A 208 28.93 -45.85 18.39
C LEU A 208 30.40 -46.21 18.68
N ASN A 209 30.74 -47.47 18.37
CA ASN A 209 32.04 -48.06 18.63
C ASN A 209 33.02 -47.87 17.47
N ARG A 210 34.27 -48.33 17.65
CA ARG A 210 35.33 -48.30 16.62
C ARG A 210 34.95 -48.99 15.30
N ARG A 211 34.01 -49.95 15.35
CA ARG A 211 33.51 -50.68 14.16
C ARG A 211 32.51 -49.85 13.35
N ASP A 212 31.88 -48.85 13.97
CA ASP A 212 30.84 -48.01 13.37
C ASP A 212 31.39 -46.66 12.92
N LYS A 213 32.67 -46.62 12.52
CA LYS A 213 33.41 -45.39 12.22
C LYS A 213 32.68 -44.51 11.20
N ASP A 214 32.16 -45.12 10.14
CA ASP A 214 31.48 -44.39 9.05
C ASP A 214 30.14 -43.81 9.52
N LEU A 215 29.36 -44.58 10.29
CA LEU A 215 28.11 -44.10 10.89
C LEU A 215 28.37 -43.00 11.90
N ARG A 216 29.47 -43.07 12.66
CA ARG A 216 29.89 -42.01 13.59
C ARG A 216 30.25 -40.74 12.84
N GLU A 217 31.00 -40.84 11.74
CA GLU A 217 31.31 -39.69 10.89
C GLU A 217 30.06 -39.08 10.26
N GLN A 218 29.17 -39.91 9.72
CA GLN A 218 27.88 -39.49 9.19
C GLN A 218 27.05 -38.78 10.27
N SER A 219 26.97 -39.35 11.47
CA SER A 219 26.23 -38.76 12.60
C SER A 219 26.80 -37.42 13.04
N MET A 220 28.13 -37.25 13.03
CA MET A 220 28.74 -35.95 13.29
C MET A 220 28.41 -34.92 12.19
N LYS A 221 28.33 -35.33 10.92
CA LYS A 221 27.88 -34.45 9.83
C LYS A 221 26.41 -34.04 10.00
N MET A 222 25.54 -34.99 10.35
CA MET A 222 24.11 -34.72 10.55
C MET A 222 23.85 -33.87 11.80
N LEU A 223 24.64 -34.03 12.86
CA LEU A 223 24.60 -33.14 14.02
C LEU A 223 24.91 -31.70 13.60
N LYS A 224 26.03 -31.48 12.88
CA LYS A 224 26.41 -30.14 12.39
C LYS A 224 25.33 -29.53 11.50
N LEU A 225 24.79 -30.32 10.56
CA LEU A 225 23.70 -29.87 9.68
C LEU A 225 22.47 -29.47 10.47
N THR A 226 22.03 -30.31 11.42
CA THR A 226 20.90 -30.00 12.30
C THR A 226 21.15 -28.72 13.08
N THR A 227 22.37 -28.51 13.59
CA THR A 227 22.73 -27.28 14.32
C THR A 227 22.65 -26.04 13.43
N SER A 228 23.24 -26.10 12.22
CA SER A 228 23.15 -25.00 11.26
C SER A 228 21.71 -24.67 10.88
N ILE A 229 20.89 -25.70 10.60
CA ILE A 229 19.48 -25.54 10.24
C ILE A 229 18.66 -24.99 11.40
N ALA A 230 18.88 -25.46 12.63
CA ALA A 230 18.17 -24.96 13.80
C ALA A 230 18.47 -23.48 14.06
N GLN A 231 19.74 -23.06 13.93
CA GLN A 231 20.12 -21.66 14.08
C GLN A 231 19.57 -20.80 12.93
N PHE A 232 19.61 -21.30 11.69
CA PHE A 232 18.98 -20.66 10.54
C PHE A 232 17.47 -20.48 10.76
N THR A 233 16.78 -21.52 11.21
CA THR A 233 15.33 -21.51 11.45
C THR A 233 14.98 -20.54 12.58
N HIS A 234 15.75 -20.53 13.66
CA HIS A 234 15.56 -19.56 14.74
C HIS A 234 15.69 -18.11 14.24
N ASP A 235 16.75 -17.79 13.48
CA ASP A 235 16.94 -16.46 12.93
C ASP A 235 15.85 -16.09 11.91
N LYS A 236 15.40 -17.07 11.11
CA LYS A 236 14.28 -16.93 10.15
C LYS A 236 12.99 -16.58 10.87
N ASP A 237 12.64 -17.31 11.94
CA ASP A 237 11.37 -17.14 12.67
C ASP A 237 11.24 -15.73 13.30
N LEU A 238 12.37 -15.12 13.69
CA LEU A 238 12.40 -13.72 14.13
C LEU A 238 11.99 -12.74 13.02
N ILE A 239 12.29 -13.06 11.76
CA ILE A 239 11.89 -12.27 10.59
C ILE A 239 10.43 -12.56 10.23
N GLU A 240 10.01 -13.83 10.27
CA GLU A 240 8.63 -14.24 9.99
C GLU A 240 7.62 -13.62 10.97
N THR A 241 8.01 -13.39 12.24
CA THR A 241 7.14 -12.68 13.20
C THR A 241 6.78 -11.27 12.73
N GLU A 242 7.73 -10.54 12.15
CA GLU A 242 7.44 -9.22 11.55
C GLU A 242 6.58 -9.37 10.30
N TRP A 243 6.80 -10.43 9.51
CA TRP A 243 5.99 -10.71 8.33
C TRP A 243 4.52 -10.98 8.66
N GLU A 244 4.23 -11.74 9.71
CA GLU A 244 2.88 -11.94 10.22
C GLU A 244 2.23 -10.61 10.65
N ALA A 245 2.98 -9.74 11.32
CA ALA A 245 2.51 -8.42 11.71
C ALA A 245 2.21 -7.52 10.49
N ILE A 246 3.05 -7.58 9.45
CA ILE A 246 2.82 -6.90 8.17
C ILE A 246 1.53 -7.41 7.52
N ASN A 247 1.34 -8.73 7.44
CA ASN A 247 0.13 -9.34 6.86
C ASN A 247 -1.14 -8.92 7.60
N LYS A 248 -1.10 -8.85 8.93
CA LYS A 248 -2.21 -8.34 9.73
C LYS A 248 -2.51 -6.88 9.38
N SER A 249 -1.49 -6.01 9.31
CA SER A 249 -1.69 -4.61 8.94
C SER A 249 -2.18 -4.43 7.50
N LEU A 250 -1.80 -5.30 6.56
CA LEU A 250 -2.31 -5.28 5.19
C LEU A 250 -3.80 -5.62 5.13
N ASN A 251 -4.23 -6.63 5.89
CA ASN A 251 -5.65 -6.98 6.01
C ASN A 251 -6.44 -5.83 6.63
N GLU A 252 -5.94 -5.22 7.72
CA GLU A 252 -6.56 -4.05 8.33
C GLU A 252 -6.66 -2.87 7.35
N LEU A 253 -5.61 -2.59 6.58
CA LEU A 253 -5.64 -1.54 5.56
C LEU A 253 -6.71 -1.81 4.50
N LYS A 254 -6.84 -3.06 4.05
CA LYS A 254 -7.85 -3.46 3.07
C LYS A 254 -9.26 -3.27 3.61
N GLU A 255 -9.52 -3.64 4.86
CA GLU A 255 -10.83 -3.41 5.48
C GLU A 255 -11.15 -1.91 5.57
N LEU A 256 -10.18 -1.08 6.01
CA LEU A 256 -10.39 0.37 6.07
C LEU A 256 -10.61 0.99 4.68
N GLN A 257 -9.91 0.48 3.66
CA GLN A 257 -10.09 0.91 2.28
C GLN A 257 -11.46 0.49 1.72
N ASN A 258 -11.95 -0.72 2.02
CA ASN A 258 -13.30 -1.14 1.67
C ASN A 258 -14.36 -0.24 2.32
N THR A 259 -14.19 0.12 3.59
CA THR A 259 -15.08 1.07 4.29
C THR A 259 -15.08 2.43 3.60
N ALA A 260 -13.89 2.99 3.34
CA ALA A 260 -13.80 4.29 2.64
C ALA A 260 -14.40 4.24 1.23
N MET A 261 -14.26 3.12 0.51
CA MET A 261 -14.90 2.90 -0.79
C MET A 261 -16.41 2.85 -0.69
N GLN A 262 -16.96 2.19 0.34
CA GLN A 262 -18.39 2.14 0.59
C GLN A 262 -18.95 3.54 0.91
N GLU A 263 -18.34 4.26 1.84
CA GLU A 263 -18.77 5.61 2.22
C GLU A 263 -18.68 6.59 1.05
N ASN A 264 -17.52 6.65 0.37
CA ASN A 264 -17.31 7.64 -0.69
C ASN A 264 -17.99 7.26 -1.99
N LEU A 265 -17.77 6.05 -2.52
CA LEU A 265 -18.32 5.71 -3.83
C LEU A 265 -19.81 5.40 -3.75
N VAL A 266 -20.25 4.61 -2.77
CA VAL A 266 -21.63 4.13 -2.73
C VAL A 266 -22.55 5.14 -2.06
N GLU A 267 -22.21 5.60 -0.86
CA GLU A 267 -23.13 6.42 -0.07
C GLU A 267 -23.14 7.89 -0.49
N ILE A 268 -21.95 8.48 -0.71
CA ILE A 268 -21.84 9.90 -1.08
C ILE A 268 -22.08 10.11 -2.58
N LEU A 269 -21.47 9.28 -3.44
CA LEU A 269 -21.49 9.45 -4.90
C LEU A 269 -22.54 8.59 -5.64
N ASP A 270 -23.23 7.69 -4.96
CA ASP A 270 -24.24 6.78 -5.55
C ASP A 270 -23.69 5.92 -6.71
N ILE A 271 -22.42 5.50 -6.61
CA ILE A 271 -21.76 4.61 -7.56
C ILE A 271 -21.82 3.18 -7.04
N GLN A 272 -22.46 2.30 -7.80
CA GLN A 272 -22.56 0.89 -7.43
C GLN A 272 -21.18 0.20 -7.51
N THR A 273 -20.84 -0.59 -6.48
CA THR A 273 -19.57 -1.33 -6.42
C THR A 273 -19.35 -2.24 -7.63
N LYS A 274 -20.42 -2.82 -8.17
CA LYS A 274 -20.37 -3.68 -9.37
C LYS A 274 -19.94 -2.90 -10.61
N ASP A 275 -20.47 -1.70 -10.77
CA ASP A 275 -20.16 -0.84 -11.91
C ASP A 275 -18.72 -0.33 -11.82
N PHE A 276 -18.29 0.08 -10.62
CA PHE A 276 -16.89 0.42 -10.37
C PHE A 276 -15.95 -0.74 -10.70
N THR A 277 -16.28 -1.94 -10.22
CA THR A 277 -15.47 -3.14 -10.46
C THR A 277 -15.37 -3.46 -11.95
N ALA A 278 -16.48 -3.41 -12.68
CA ALA A 278 -16.53 -3.72 -14.10
C ALA A 278 -15.78 -2.69 -14.95
N ASN A 279 -16.00 -1.40 -14.71
CA ASN A 279 -15.54 -0.31 -15.57
C ASN A 279 -14.16 0.24 -15.19
N PHE A 280 -13.64 -0.05 -14.00
CA PHE A 280 -12.32 0.40 -13.56
C PHE A 280 -11.39 -0.73 -13.14
N THR A 281 -11.81 -1.54 -12.18
CA THR A 281 -10.94 -2.54 -11.55
C THR A 281 -10.55 -3.64 -12.52
N ASN A 282 -11.54 -4.23 -13.19
CA ASN A 282 -11.35 -5.34 -14.12
C ASN A 282 -11.16 -4.86 -15.57
N GLU A 283 -11.36 -3.57 -15.85
CA GLU A 283 -11.15 -3.01 -17.18
C GLU A 283 -9.65 -2.98 -17.53
N THR A 284 -9.33 -3.54 -18.69
CA THR A 284 -7.97 -3.66 -19.22
C THR A 284 -7.62 -2.49 -20.11
N ASP A 285 -8.59 -1.87 -20.79
CA ASP A 285 -8.40 -0.73 -21.66
C ASP A 285 -8.17 0.54 -20.85
N ALA A 286 -6.95 1.09 -20.95
CA ALA A 286 -6.57 2.31 -20.25
C ALA A 286 -7.47 3.50 -20.59
N LYS A 287 -7.95 3.63 -21.84
CA LYS A 287 -8.79 4.76 -22.27
C LYS A 287 -10.13 4.73 -21.58
N LYS A 288 -10.75 3.55 -21.52
CA LYS A 288 -12.04 3.36 -20.85
C LYS A 288 -11.94 3.64 -19.36
N ARG A 289 -10.85 3.20 -18.72
CA ARG A 289 -10.58 3.52 -17.31
C ARG A 289 -10.42 5.01 -17.08
N THR A 290 -9.61 5.69 -17.91
CA THR A 290 -9.41 7.14 -17.81
C THR A 290 -10.74 7.88 -17.93
N GLN A 291 -11.57 7.49 -18.90
CA GLN A 291 -12.89 8.09 -19.06
C GLN A 291 -13.78 7.87 -17.84
N TYR A 292 -13.84 6.64 -17.33
CA TYR A 292 -14.67 6.32 -16.16
C TYR A 292 -14.22 7.09 -14.90
N ILE A 293 -12.91 7.20 -14.67
CA ILE A 293 -12.33 7.97 -13.56
C ILE A 293 -12.62 9.47 -13.69
N LEU A 294 -12.56 10.02 -14.91
CA LEU A 294 -12.99 11.40 -15.17
C LEU A 294 -14.48 11.60 -14.86
N ASP A 295 -15.32 10.62 -15.18
CA ASP A 295 -16.75 10.70 -14.90
C ASP A 295 -17.02 10.64 -13.38
N ILE A 296 -16.31 9.78 -12.63
CA ILE A 296 -16.36 9.77 -11.15
C ILE A 296 -15.93 11.12 -10.57
N SER A 297 -14.84 11.70 -11.07
CA SER A 297 -14.37 13.02 -10.64
C SER A 297 -15.47 14.08 -10.81
N ARG A 298 -16.17 14.09 -11.95
CA ARG A 298 -17.26 15.03 -12.19
C ARG A 298 -18.45 14.81 -11.26
N ILE A 299 -18.79 13.55 -10.96
CA ILE A 299 -19.84 13.22 -9.98
C ILE A 299 -19.44 13.79 -8.61
N ALA A 300 -18.19 13.63 -8.18
CA ALA A 300 -17.68 14.18 -6.93
C ALA A 300 -17.76 15.72 -6.88
N GLU A 301 -17.36 16.41 -7.95
CA GLU A 301 -17.49 17.87 -8.03
C GLU A 301 -18.94 18.35 -7.97
N ASN A 302 -19.85 17.64 -8.65
CA ASN A 302 -21.27 17.96 -8.63
C ASN A 302 -21.87 17.76 -7.25
N ARG A 303 -21.47 16.69 -6.55
CA ARG A 303 -21.96 16.39 -5.21
C ARG A 303 -21.62 17.49 -4.20
N ILE A 304 -20.40 18.01 -4.27
CA ILE A 304 -19.99 19.17 -3.47
C ILE A 304 -20.85 20.41 -3.76
N MET A 305 -21.20 20.66 -5.03
CA MET A 305 -22.08 21.78 -5.36
C MET A 305 -23.49 21.61 -4.80
N GLU A 306 -24.01 20.39 -4.84
CA GLU A 306 -25.32 20.06 -4.29
C GLU A 306 -25.35 20.26 -2.77
N GLU A 307 -24.33 19.77 -2.08
CA GLU A 307 -24.24 19.89 -0.62
C GLU A 307 -24.05 21.36 -0.20
N ARG A 308 -23.23 22.15 -0.91
CA ARG A 308 -23.14 23.61 -0.67
C ARG A 308 -24.49 24.31 -0.79
N LYS A 309 -25.33 23.89 -1.74
CA LYS A 309 -26.66 24.48 -1.95
C LYS A 309 -27.66 24.06 -0.88
N ALA A 310 -27.61 22.80 -0.45
CA ALA A 310 -28.52 22.25 0.55
C ALA A 310 -28.14 22.67 1.99
N ASN A 311 -26.85 22.75 2.28
CA ASN A 311 -26.28 22.97 3.61
C ASN A 311 -25.16 24.02 3.59
N PRO A 312 -25.48 25.29 3.32
CA PRO A 312 -24.47 26.32 3.11
C PRO A 312 -23.54 26.54 4.31
N GLU A 313 -23.98 26.30 5.54
CA GLU A 313 -23.14 26.58 6.71
C GLU A 313 -22.13 25.46 6.99
N ASN A 314 -22.49 24.19 6.75
CA ASN A 314 -21.70 23.03 7.23
C ASN A 314 -21.28 22.05 6.14
N TRP A 315 -21.52 22.33 4.85
CA TRP A 315 -21.19 21.43 3.73
C TRP A 315 -19.73 20.95 3.66
N LYS A 316 -18.77 21.64 4.30
CA LYS A 316 -17.34 21.31 4.20
C LYS A 316 -16.92 20.12 5.04
N GLN A 317 -17.56 19.93 6.19
CA GLN A 317 -17.04 19.06 7.26
C GLN A 317 -16.94 17.60 6.81
N GLU A 318 -18.01 17.06 6.23
CA GLU A 318 -18.06 15.67 5.76
C GLU A 318 -16.97 15.38 4.73
N TYR A 319 -16.83 16.23 3.71
CA TYR A 319 -15.78 16.04 2.70
C TYR A 319 -14.38 16.21 3.29
N HIS A 320 -14.19 17.12 4.25
CA HIS A 320 -12.90 17.29 4.93
C HIS A 320 -12.51 16.01 5.67
N ASP A 321 -13.43 15.43 6.43
CA ASP A 321 -13.19 14.20 7.20
C ASP A 321 -12.89 13.02 6.26
N GLN A 322 -13.63 12.90 5.16
CA GLN A 322 -13.39 11.88 4.14
C GLN A 322 -12.03 12.05 3.44
N MET A 323 -11.66 13.28 3.09
CA MET A 323 -10.34 13.59 2.54
C MET A 323 -9.21 13.19 3.49
N LEU A 324 -9.33 13.52 4.78
CA LEU A 324 -8.35 13.13 5.79
C LEU A 324 -8.26 11.61 5.94
N ALA A 325 -9.39 10.91 5.94
CA ALA A 325 -9.42 9.45 6.02
C ALA A 325 -8.65 8.81 4.84
N ILE A 326 -8.91 9.28 3.61
CA ILE A 326 -8.24 8.78 2.41
C ILE A 326 -6.74 9.10 2.41
N GLN A 327 -6.35 10.30 2.82
CA GLN A 327 -4.93 10.67 2.92
C GLN A 327 -4.20 9.76 3.93
N ASN A 328 -4.82 9.51 5.08
CA ASN A 328 -4.28 8.60 6.09
C ASN A 328 -4.16 7.17 5.58
N LEU A 329 -5.12 6.69 4.78
CA LEU A 329 -5.02 5.38 4.11
C LEU A 329 -3.80 5.31 3.20
N LYS A 330 -3.57 6.34 2.37
CA LYS A 330 -2.44 6.36 1.44
C LYS A 330 -1.09 6.43 2.16
N ILE A 331 -0.99 7.18 3.25
CA ILE A 331 0.20 7.20 4.13
C ILE A 331 0.44 5.80 4.72
N ARG A 332 -0.60 5.15 5.26
CA ARG A 332 -0.51 3.79 5.82
C ARG A 332 -0.05 2.78 4.77
N PHE A 333 -0.56 2.86 3.55
CA PHE A 333 -0.10 2.03 2.44
C PHE A 333 1.39 2.25 2.15
N GLY A 334 1.84 3.51 2.03
CA GLY A 334 3.25 3.84 1.87
C GLY A 334 4.13 3.28 3.00
N MET A 335 3.73 3.45 4.25
CA MET A 335 4.45 2.88 5.40
C MET A 335 4.52 1.34 5.37
N LEU A 336 3.45 0.65 4.94
CA LEU A 336 3.47 -0.80 4.79
C LEU A 336 4.42 -1.25 3.68
N THR A 337 4.43 -0.55 2.54
CA THR A 337 5.38 -0.87 1.47
C THR A 337 6.83 -0.68 1.93
N PHE A 338 7.11 0.31 2.79
CA PHE A 338 8.42 0.50 3.39
C PHE A 338 8.78 -0.64 4.36
N ARG A 339 7.88 -1.02 5.26
CA ARG A 339 8.08 -2.16 6.19
C ARG A 339 8.36 -3.46 5.45
N ILE A 340 7.70 -3.69 4.30
CA ILE A 340 7.96 -4.87 3.47
C ILE A 340 9.39 -4.84 2.91
N LEU A 341 9.85 -3.71 2.37
CA LEU A 341 11.23 -3.57 1.90
C LEU A 341 12.25 -3.82 3.02
N GLU A 342 12.03 -3.23 4.20
CA GLU A 342 12.89 -3.46 5.35
C GLU A 342 12.90 -4.95 5.77
N ASN A 343 11.78 -5.65 5.63
CA ASN A 343 11.72 -7.08 5.91
C ASN A 343 12.46 -7.90 4.85
N LEU A 344 12.41 -7.53 3.57
CA LEU A 344 13.23 -8.12 2.52
C LEU A 344 14.73 -7.94 2.79
N ASP A 345 15.14 -6.76 3.28
CA ASP A 345 16.53 -6.51 3.73
C ASP A 345 16.96 -7.42 4.89
N LYS A 346 16.04 -7.78 5.80
CA LYS A 346 16.34 -8.73 6.88
C LYS A 346 16.60 -10.13 6.33
N TYR A 347 15.84 -10.59 5.34
CA TYR A 347 16.12 -11.86 4.67
C TYR A 347 17.45 -11.85 3.93
N GLU A 348 17.82 -10.73 3.31
CA GLU A 348 19.13 -10.60 2.67
C GLU A 348 20.28 -10.74 3.67
N LYS A 349 20.15 -10.11 4.85
CA LYS A 349 21.12 -10.26 5.95
C LYS A 349 21.17 -11.70 6.47
N LEU A 350 20.03 -12.37 6.58
CA LEU A 350 19.96 -13.79 6.94
C LEU A 350 20.75 -14.64 5.94
N ILE A 351 20.48 -14.48 4.65
CA ILE A 351 21.17 -15.22 3.58
C ILE A 351 22.68 -14.97 3.64
N HIS A 352 23.11 -13.71 3.79
CA HIS A 352 24.51 -13.34 3.87
C HIS A 352 25.23 -13.98 5.07
N LYS A 353 24.54 -14.14 6.21
CA LYS A 353 25.09 -14.80 7.40
C LYS A 353 25.45 -16.26 7.15
N TYR A 354 24.65 -16.98 6.36
CA TYR A 354 24.81 -18.42 6.11
C TYR A 354 25.46 -18.78 4.77
N GLN A 355 25.70 -17.81 3.88
CA GLN A 355 26.23 -18.07 2.53
C GLN A 355 27.57 -18.83 2.52
N ASN A 356 28.36 -18.71 3.59
CA ASN A 356 29.66 -19.35 3.74
C ASN A 356 29.60 -20.65 4.57
N ASP A 357 28.43 -21.03 5.08
CA ASP A 357 28.25 -22.32 5.74
C ASP A 357 28.38 -23.43 4.69
N PRO A 358 29.37 -24.34 4.78
CA PRO A 358 29.56 -25.41 3.79
C PRO A 358 28.34 -26.30 3.60
N LEU A 359 27.43 -26.37 4.58
CA LEU A 359 26.23 -27.19 4.59
C LEU A 359 25.01 -26.48 4.00
N LEU A 360 25.00 -25.14 4.00
CA LEU A 360 23.85 -24.34 3.56
C LEU A 360 24.14 -23.45 2.33
N LYS A 361 25.40 -23.32 1.90
CA LYS A 361 25.84 -22.41 0.83
C LYS A 361 25.01 -22.49 -0.46
N ASP A 362 24.64 -23.70 -0.89
CA ASP A 362 23.97 -23.92 -2.16
C ASP A 362 22.50 -23.46 -2.06
N GLU A 363 21.87 -23.72 -0.91
CA GLU A 363 20.54 -23.21 -0.58
C GLU A 363 20.53 -21.69 -0.42
N MET A 364 21.55 -21.11 0.21
CA MET A 364 21.67 -19.65 0.32
C MET A 364 21.82 -18.98 -1.05
N THR A 365 22.55 -19.61 -1.97
CA THR A 365 22.67 -19.14 -3.35
C THR A 365 21.32 -19.14 -4.06
N ASN A 366 20.56 -20.24 -3.93
CA ASN A 366 19.21 -20.35 -4.49
C ASN A 366 18.24 -19.32 -3.87
N LEU A 367 18.26 -19.17 -2.54
CA LEU A 367 17.45 -18.16 -1.84
C LEU A 367 17.77 -16.74 -2.28
N LYS A 368 19.05 -16.42 -2.48
CA LYS A 368 19.46 -15.08 -2.95
C LYS A 368 18.84 -14.75 -4.29
N LEU A 369 18.93 -15.66 -5.26
CA LEU A 369 18.32 -15.48 -6.58
C LEU A 369 16.81 -15.23 -6.47
N LYS A 370 16.11 -16.00 -5.65
CA LYS A 370 14.66 -15.85 -5.47
C LYS A 370 14.30 -14.56 -4.73
N LEU A 371 15.07 -14.17 -3.72
CA LEU A 371 14.88 -12.91 -3.01
C LEU A 371 15.08 -11.72 -3.94
N ASP A 372 16.10 -11.74 -4.80
CA ASP A 372 16.37 -10.66 -5.75
C ASP A 372 15.22 -10.52 -6.75
N LEU A 373 14.63 -11.62 -7.22
CA LEU A 373 13.44 -11.57 -8.09
C LEU A 373 12.24 -10.95 -7.37
N VAL A 374 12.01 -11.30 -6.10
CA VAL A 374 10.97 -10.68 -5.27
C VAL A 374 11.26 -9.20 -5.11
N ARG A 375 12.42 -8.83 -4.58
CA ARG A 375 12.81 -7.44 -4.33
C ARG A 375 12.69 -6.57 -5.58
N ASN A 376 13.27 -7.00 -6.70
CA ASN A 376 13.23 -6.24 -7.95
C ASN A 376 11.79 -6.06 -8.46
N SER A 377 10.97 -7.12 -8.38
CA SER A 377 9.56 -7.01 -8.73
C SER A 377 8.77 -6.11 -7.78
N PHE A 378 9.13 -6.06 -6.49
CA PHE A 378 8.51 -5.16 -5.52
C PHE A 378 8.88 -3.70 -5.82
N GLU A 379 10.17 -3.39 -5.90
CA GLU A 379 10.69 -2.03 -6.11
C GLU A 379 10.28 -1.44 -7.46
N SER A 380 10.07 -2.27 -8.48
CA SER A 380 9.54 -1.83 -9.78
C SER A 380 8.02 -1.58 -9.78
N THR A 381 7.30 -2.13 -8.81
CA THR A 381 5.84 -1.99 -8.71
C THR A 381 5.42 -0.94 -7.70
N PHE A 382 6.16 -0.85 -6.58
CA PHE A 382 5.84 -0.01 -5.44
C PHE A 382 6.99 0.93 -5.13
N ASN A 383 6.70 2.22 -5.05
CA ASN A 383 7.63 3.25 -4.63
C ASN A 383 7.16 3.88 -3.30
N PRO A 384 7.63 3.40 -2.14
CA PRO A 384 7.16 3.84 -0.83
C PRO A 384 7.31 5.36 -0.60
N GLN A 385 8.42 5.93 -1.06
CA GLN A 385 8.70 7.35 -0.89
C GLN A 385 7.71 8.22 -1.68
N GLU A 386 7.36 7.78 -2.89
CA GLU A 386 6.40 8.46 -3.74
C GLU A 386 4.98 8.39 -3.16
N TYR A 387 4.57 7.28 -2.55
CA TYR A 387 3.27 7.21 -1.85
C TYR A 387 3.18 8.21 -0.69
N ILE A 388 4.22 8.28 0.15
CA ILE A 388 4.23 9.21 1.30
C ILE A 388 4.26 10.65 0.81
N LYS A 389 5.13 10.98 -0.16
CA LYS A 389 5.22 12.32 -0.73
C LYS A 389 3.89 12.73 -1.38
N ALA A 390 3.33 11.89 -2.25
CA ALA A 390 2.07 12.15 -2.93
C ALA A 390 0.89 12.29 -1.96
N SER A 391 0.95 11.64 -0.79
CA SER A 391 -0.06 11.82 0.26
C SER A 391 0.05 13.18 0.94
N ASN A 392 1.27 13.66 1.20
CA ASN A 392 1.49 14.96 1.82
C ASN A 392 1.15 16.13 0.88
N GLU A 393 1.33 15.92 -0.43
CA GLU A 393 1.02 16.90 -1.48
C GLU A 393 -0.38 16.70 -2.11
N MET A 394 -1.19 15.82 -1.53
CA MET A 394 -2.46 15.35 -2.12
C MET A 394 -3.52 16.43 -2.22
N TYR A 395 -3.54 17.36 -1.27
CA TYR A 395 -4.54 18.41 -1.15
C TYR A 395 -3.88 19.78 -1.19
N ILE A 396 -4.60 20.70 -1.81
CA ILE A 396 -4.26 22.11 -1.80
C ILE A 396 -4.61 22.65 -0.41
N VAL A 397 -3.66 23.33 0.20
CA VAL A 397 -3.84 24.09 1.43
C VAL A 397 -3.98 25.56 1.02
N ASP A 398 -5.03 26.22 1.49
CA ASP A 398 -5.27 27.66 1.29
C ASP A 398 -4.25 28.54 2.05
#